data_AF-A0A2G9NUI2-F1
#
_entry.id   AF-A0A2G9NUI2-F1
#
_cell.length_a   1.000
_cell.length_b   1.000
_cell.length_c   1.000
_cell.angle_alpha   90.00
_cell.angle_beta   90.00
_cell.angle_gamma   90.00
#
_symmetry.space_group_name_H-M   'P 1'
#
loop_
_entity.id
_entity.type
_entity.pdbx_description
1 polymer ?
#
loop_
_entity_poly.entity_id
_entity_poly.type
_entity_poly.pdbx_seq_one_letter_code
_entity_poly.pdbx_strand_id
1 'polypeptide(L)'
;MENNYERFSEEFRKGLMADYSDVCFFIYGSFARGDHNYKSGSDIDGGLILDSGIITNKNKIISISRLIGLCLSNMEVPLQFNVLDRQTNLDGRFLSYTVDYTDWIKDEGRVLSGPSLINEMNGIDYKSGVLNSIAFNLRSVRKGLLESSYESYDDLIEKTNKAIDKVVKTPKKLIWLTGNNRTIPNRYDALESLKEIF
;
A
#
# COMPACT_ATOMS: atom_id res chain seq x y z
N MET A 1 2.61 -24.85 9.15
CA MET A 1 2.67 -23.39 9.35
C MET A 1 3.84 -22.78 8.61
N GLU A 2 5.10 -23.13 8.89
CA GLU A 2 6.28 -22.61 8.15
C GLU A 2 6.15 -22.70 6.61
N ASN A 3 5.78 -23.88 6.11
CA ASN A 3 5.54 -24.12 4.67
C ASN A 3 4.39 -23.25 4.09
N ASN A 4 3.45 -22.75 4.91
CA ASN A 4 2.35 -21.92 4.40
C ASN A 4 2.81 -20.49 4.05
N TYR A 5 3.76 -19.93 4.79
CA TYR A 5 4.26 -18.57 4.55
C TYR A 5 5.07 -18.52 3.25
N GLU A 6 6.01 -19.45 3.11
CA GLU A 6 6.81 -19.58 1.89
C GLU A 6 5.93 -19.90 0.67
N ARG A 7 4.98 -20.83 0.83
CA ARG A 7 4.04 -21.18 -0.23
C ARG A 7 3.14 -20.00 -0.60
N PHE A 8 2.65 -19.22 0.36
CA PHE A 8 1.90 -18.00 0.08
C PHE A 8 2.76 -17.02 -0.73
N SER A 9 3.98 -16.72 -0.28
CA SER A 9 4.87 -15.78 -0.98
C SER A 9 5.18 -16.24 -2.40
N GLU A 10 5.42 -17.54 -2.60
CA GLU A 10 5.74 -18.09 -3.92
C GLU A 10 4.54 -18.11 -4.87
N GLU A 11 3.36 -18.55 -4.41
CA GLU A 11 2.16 -18.56 -5.24
C GLU A 11 1.70 -17.13 -5.57
N PHE A 12 1.78 -16.21 -4.60
CA PHE A 12 1.46 -14.80 -4.83
C PHE A 12 2.46 -14.15 -5.80
N ARG A 13 3.76 -14.44 -5.65
CA ARG A 13 4.82 -14.01 -6.59
C ARG A 13 4.52 -14.48 -8.00
N LYS A 14 4.21 -15.77 -8.21
CA LYS A 14 3.87 -16.33 -9.52
C LYS A 14 2.66 -15.64 -10.14
N GLY A 15 1.58 -15.46 -9.37
CA GLY A 15 0.38 -14.78 -9.85
C GLY A 15 0.64 -13.33 -10.26
N LEU A 16 1.45 -12.60 -9.49
CA LEU A 16 1.86 -11.25 -9.85
C LEU A 16 2.73 -11.21 -11.12
N MET A 17 3.69 -12.12 -11.27
CA MET A 17 4.55 -12.15 -12.45
C MET A 17 3.78 -12.43 -13.75
N ALA A 18 2.70 -13.20 -13.68
CA ALA A 18 1.89 -13.53 -14.85
C ALA A 18 1.12 -12.32 -15.39
N ASP A 19 0.43 -11.59 -14.50
CA ASP A 19 -0.56 -10.58 -14.92
C ASP A 19 -0.20 -9.13 -14.52
N TYR A 20 0.80 -8.94 -13.65
CA TYR A 20 1.10 -7.67 -12.97
C TYR A 20 2.61 -7.42 -12.83
N SER A 21 3.38 -7.61 -13.91
CA SER A 21 4.84 -7.45 -13.93
C SER A 21 5.34 -6.03 -13.58
N ASP A 22 4.46 -5.02 -13.64
CA ASP A 22 4.71 -3.63 -13.26
C ASP A 22 4.48 -3.35 -11.76
N VAL A 23 4.10 -4.36 -10.98
CA VAL A 23 3.87 -4.24 -9.53
C VAL A 23 5.07 -4.77 -8.76
N CYS A 24 5.69 -3.90 -7.97
CA CYS A 24 6.73 -4.28 -7.02
C CYS A 24 6.10 -4.94 -5.80
N PHE A 25 6.31 -6.24 -5.61
CA PHE A 25 5.97 -6.92 -4.37
C PHE A 25 7.20 -7.00 -3.47
N PHE A 26 7.10 -6.41 -2.28
CA PHE A 26 8.16 -6.43 -1.30
C PHE A 26 7.70 -6.93 0.06
N ILE A 27 8.64 -7.50 0.80
CA ILE A 27 8.48 -7.88 2.20
C ILE A 27 9.57 -7.22 3.05
N TYR A 28 9.31 -7.03 4.33
CA TYR A 28 10.29 -6.57 5.31
C TYR A 28 10.04 -7.26 6.67
N GLY A 29 10.79 -6.87 7.70
CA GLY A 29 10.59 -7.42 9.04
C GLY A 29 11.04 -8.87 9.19
N SER A 30 10.42 -9.57 10.15
CA SER A 30 10.97 -10.85 10.62
C SER A 30 10.98 -11.96 9.57
N PHE A 31 9.93 -12.00 8.75
CA PHE A 31 9.85 -12.94 7.65
C PHE A 31 10.93 -12.68 6.58
N ALA A 32 11.21 -11.41 6.28
CA ALA A 32 12.27 -11.06 5.34
C ALA A 32 13.68 -11.41 5.87
N ARG A 33 13.91 -11.31 7.19
CA ARG A 33 15.19 -11.67 7.82
C ARG A 33 15.39 -13.18 8.01
N GLY A 34 14.32 -13.97 7.96
CA GLY A 34 14.36 -15.39 8.28
C GLY A 34 14.46 -15.67 9.79
N ASP A 35 14.19 -14.67 10.63
CA ASP A 35 14.13 -14.80 12.10
C ASP A 35 12.68 -14.95 12.61
N HIS A 36 11.77 -15.30 11.70
CA HIS A 36 10.33 -15.34 11.93
C HIS A 36 9.92 -16.47 12.88
N ASN A 37 9.09 -16.14 13.87
CA ASN A 37 8.56 -17.13 14.80
C ASN A 37 7.15 -17.57 14.40
N TYR A 38 7.08 -18.68 13.66
CA TYR A 38 5.84 -19.29 13.19
C TYR A 38 4.87 -19.72 14.31
N LYS A 39 5.34 -19.83 15.56
CA LYS A 39 4.53 -20.27 16.71
C LYS A 39 3.85 -19.11 17.46
N SER A 40 4.32 -17.88 17.28
CA SER A 40 3.77 -16.70 17.96
C SER A 40 2.71 -15.95 17.16
N GLY A 41 2.29 -16.45 15.99
CA GLY A 41 1.35 -15.74 15.12
C GLY A 41 1.95 -14.49 14.48
N SER A 42 3.27 -14.49 14.25
CA SER A 42 3.96 -13.43 13.51
C SER A 42 3.40 -13.34 12.08
N ASP A 43 3.37 -12.16 11.50
CA ASP A 43 2.81 -11.86 10.17
C ASP A 43 3.89 -11.70 9.10
N ILE A 44 3.44 -11.69 7.83
CA ILE A 44 4.24 -11.20 6.72
C ILE A 44 4.00 -9.69 6.61
N ASP A 45 5.00 -8.93 7.03
CA ASP A 45 5.10 -7.50 6.79
C ASP A 45 5.55 -7.24 5.33
N GLY A 46 4.86 -6.36 4.63
CA GLY A 46 5.22 -6.08 3.24
C GLY A 46 4.35 -5.06 2.55
N GLY A 47 4.34 -5.12 1.23
CA GLY A 47 3.51 -4.24 0.44
C GLY A 47 3.67 -4.41 -1.07
N LEU A 48 2.85 -3.63 -1.77
CA LEU A 48 2.85 -3.51 -3.21
C LEU A 48 3.12 -2.06 -3.58
N ILE A 49 4.07 -1.81 -4.48
CA ILE A 49 4.24 -0.50 -5.12
C ILE A 49 3.79 -0.64 -6.57
N LEU A 50 2.73 0.09 -6.92
CA LEU A 50 2.14 0.10 -8.25
C LEU A 50 2.82 1.17 -9.10
N ASP A 51 3.26 0.83 -10.30
CA ASP A 51 3.76 1.79 -11.30
C ASP A 51 2.62 2.36 -12.16
N SER A 52 1.44 2.56 -11.57
CA SER A 52 0.25 3.09 -12.26
C SER A 52 0.27 4.61 -12.42
N GLY A 53 1.20 5.30 -11.75
CA GLY A 53 1.15 6.74 -11.55
C GLY A 53 0.01 7.16 -10.61
N ILE A 54 -0.20 8.48 -10.45
CA ILE A 54 -1.11 9.06 -9.46
C ILE A 54 -2.54 8.46 -9.52
N ILE A 55 -2.98 7.99 -10.68
CA ILE A 55 -4.29 7.36 -10.88
C ILE A 55 -4.15 5.84 -10.93
N THR A 56 -4.49 5.18 -9.83
CA THR A 56 -4.56 3.72 -9.78
C THR A 56 -5.90 3.18 -10.28
N ASN A 57 -5.88 2.23 -11.21
CA ASN A 57 -7.08 1.56 -11.71
C ASN A 57 -7.72 0.69 -10.61
N LYS A 58 -8.97 1.01 -10.21
CA LYS A 58 -9.76 0.25 -9.21
C LYS A 58 -9.85 -1.23 -9.53
N ASN A 59 -10.03 -1.60 -10.80
CA ASN A 59 -10.14 -3.00 -11.21
C ASN A 59 -8.82 -3.75 -11.01
N LYS A 60 -7.68 -3.09 -11.19
CA LYS A 60 -6.36 -3.68 -10.92
C LYS A 60 -6.21 -4.02 -9.44
N ILE A 61 -6.59 -3.10 -8.54
CA ILE A 61 -6.58 -3.36 -7.09
C ILE A 61 -7.50 -4.53 -6.72
N ILE A 62 -8.72 -4.56 -7.25
CA ILE A 62 -9.67 -5.64 -6.98
C ILE A 62 -9.14 -6.99 -7.49
N SER A 63 -8.53 -7.02 -8.67
CA SER A 63 -7.98 -8.27 -9.19
C SER A 63 -6.77 -8.76 -8.38
N ILE A 64 -5.91 -7.85 -7.91
CA ILE A 64 -4.80 -8.19 -6.99
C ILE A 64 -5.35 -8.68 -5.64
N SER A 65 -6.38 -8.04 -5.09
CA SER A 65 -6.98 -8.50 -3.82
C SER A 65 -7.62 -9.88 -3.97
N ARG A 66 -8.22 -10.19 -5.13
CA ARG A 66 -8.69 -11.55 -5.45
C ARG A 66 -7.54 -12.55 -5.49
N LEU A 67 -6.43 -12.19 -6.11
CA LEU A 67 -5.24 -13.04 -6.13
C LEU A 67 -4.73 -13.33 -4.72
N ILE A 68 -4.65 -12.32 -3.85
CA ILE A 68 -4.28 -12.49 -2.43
C ILE A 68 -5.27 -13.43 -1.74
N GLY A 69 -6.58 -13.21 -1.91
CA GLY A 69 -7.62 -14.05 -1.33
C GLY A 69 -7.55 -15.50 -1.80
N LEU A 70 -7.20 -15.75 -3.06
CA LEU A 70 -6.96 -17.10 -3.59
C LEU A 70 -5.71 -17.74 -2.97
N CYS A 71 -4.62 -16.99 -2.81
CA CYS A 71 -3.40 -17.48 -2.17
C CYS A 71 -3.59 -17.77 -0.67
N LEU A 72 -4.41 -16.97 0.01
CA LEU A 72 -4.77 -17.17 1.42
C LEU A 72 -5.82 -18.27 1.62
N SER A 73 -6.56 -18.63 0.58
CA SER A 73 -7.51 -19.74 0.64
C SER A 73 -6.75 -21.03 0.97
N ASN A 74 -6.93 -21.52 2.20
CA ASN A 74 -6.24 -22.66 2.83
C ASN A 74 -4.81 -22.39 3.36
N MET A 75 -4.36 -21.13 3.38
CA MET A 75 -3.10 -20.71 3.98
C MET A 75 -3.41 -19.63 5.03
N GLU A 76 -3.57 -20.04 6.29
CA GLU A 76 -3.84 -19.15 7.44
C GLU A 76 -2.59 -18.32 7.80
N VAL A 77 -2.17 -17.46 6.87
CA VAL A 77 -0.98 -16.61 6.99
C VAL A 77 -1.44 -15.18 7.26
N PRO A 78 -1.06 -14.57 8.39
CA PRO A 78 -1.41 -13.20 8.65
C PRO A 78 -0.55 -12.25 7.81
N LEU A 79 -1.17 -11.24 7.20
CA LEU A 79 -0.53 -10.26 6.32
C LEU A 79 -0.72 -8.85 6.87
N GLN A 80 0.37 -8.07 6.89
CA GLN A 80 0.36 -6.62 7.08
C GLN A 80 0.93 -5.92 5.85
N PHE A 81 0.16 -5.92 4.77
CA PHE A 81 0.60 -5.30 3.52
C PHE A 81 0.11 -3.87 3.36
N ASN A 82 0.97 -3.03 2.80
CA ASN A 82 0.63 -1.68 2.38
C ASN A 82 0.63 -1.57 0.85
N VAL A 83 -0.45 -1.02 0.28
CA VAL A 83 -0.49 -0.67 -1.16
C VAL A 83 -0.05 0.77 -1.34
N LEU A 84 0.97 0.97 -2.18
CA LEU A 84 1.56 2.25 -2.51
C LEU A 84 1.46 2.47 -4.02
N ASP A 85 1.39 3.74 -4.43
CA ASP A 85 1.64 4.13 -5.81
C ASP A 85 3.03 4.77 -5.89
N ARG A 86 3.79 4.47 -6.95
CA ARG A 86 5.17 4.94 -7.13
C ARG A 86 5.31 6.45 -7.01
N GLN A 87 4.41 7.24 -7.60
CA GLN A 87 4.50 8.70 -7.54
C GLN A 87 4.23 9.21 -6.12
N THR A 88 3.23 8.65 -5.44
CA THR A 88 2.96 9.00 -4.04
C THR A 88 4.05 8.54 -3.07
N ASN A 89 4.77 7.49 -3.46
CA ASN A 89 5.89 6.91 -2.72
C ASN A 89 7.15 7.79 -2.82
N LEU A 90 7.46 8.28 -4.03
CA LEU A 90 8.53 9.26 -4.29
C LEU A 90 8.27 10.60 -3.60
N ASP A 91 7.02 11.05 -3.62
CA ASP A 91 6.61 12.34 -3.04
C ASP A 91 6.72 12.34 -1.50
N GLY A 92 6.39 11.21 -0.86
CA GLY A 92 6.56 11.02 0.57
C GLY A 92 5.51 11.65 1.48
N ARG A 93 4.82 12.71 1.04
CA ARG A 93 3.77 13.38 1.84
C ARG A 93 2.58 12.45 2.12
N PHE A 94 2.38 11.45 1.27
CA PHE A 94 1.30 10.47 1.34
C PHE A 94 1.73 9.12 1.89
N LEU A 95 3.02 8.92 2.16
CA LEU A 95 3.49 7.75 2.90
C LEU A 95 3.13 7.91 4.37
N SER A 96 2.79 6.84 5.06
CA SER A 96 2.58 6.87 6.51
C SER A 96 3.88 6.81 7.31
N TYR A 97 4.99 6.53 6.66
CA TYR A 97 6.26 6.25 7.29
C TYR A 97 7.03 7.54 7.64
N THR A 98 7.80 7.45 8.71
CA THR A 98 8.87 8.40 9.06
C THR A 98 10.08 8.16 8.17
N VAL A 99 11.05 9.08 8.19
CA VAL A 99 12.33 8.91 7.51
C VAL A 99 13.02 7.64 8.01
N ASP A 100 13.22 7.53 9.32
CA ASP A 100 13.90 6.38 9.94
C ASP A 100 13.25 5.04 9.59
N TYR A 101 11.92 4.96 9.62
CA TYR A 101 11.21 3.73 9.28
C TYR A 101 11.28 3.39 7.79
N THR A 102 11.31 4.42 6.94
CA THR A 102 11.49 4.23 5.49
C THR A 102 12.88 3.73 5.16
N ASP A 103 13.91 4.28 5.80
CA ASP A 103 15.29 3.87 5.59
C ASP A 103 15.52 2.45 6.12
N TRP A 104 14.93 2.11 7.26
CA TRP A 104 14.90 0.72 7.74
C TRP A 104 14.25 -0.25 6.74
N ILE A 105 13.13 0.12 6.11
CA ILE A 105 12.50 -0.70 5.06
C ILE A 105 13.40 -0.84 3.83
N LYS A 106 14.11 0.22 3.42
CA LYS A 106 15.04 0.15 2.28
C LYS A 106 16.21 -0.80 2.55
N ASP A 107 16.74 -0.76 3.77
CA ASP A 107 17.90 -1.55 4.15
C ASP A 107 17.56 -3.03 4.34
N GLU A 108 16.43 -3.35 4.98
CA GLU A 108 16.04 -4.74 5.28
C GLU A 108 15.05 -5.35 4.27
N GLY A 109 14.39 -4.51 3.47
CA GLY A 109 13.34 -4.92 2.56
C GLY A 109 13.86 -5.79 1.42
N ARG A 110 13.04 -6.77 1.03
CA ARG A 110 13.33 -7.68 -0.09
C ARG A 110 12.23 -7.59 -1.12
N VAL A 111 12.61 -7.33 -2.36
CA VAL A 111 11.72 -7.42 -3.52
C VAL A 111 11.59 -8.89 -3.91
N LEU A 112 10.37 -9.40 -3.92
CA LEU A 112 10.07 -10.77 -4.33
C LEU A 112 9.58 -10.85 -5.79
N SER A 113 8.96 -9.77 -6.30
CA SER A 113 8.48 -9.70 -7.70
C SER A 113 8.48 -8.25 -8.20
N GLY A 114 8.58 -8.10 -9.53
CA GLY A 114 8.45 -6.81 -10.22
C GLY A 114 9.68 -5.91 -10.12
N PRO A 115 9.54 -4.62 -10.51
CA PRO A 115 10.63 -3.66 -10.46
C PRO A 115 11.04 -3.35 -9.01
N SER A 116 12.32 -3.06 -8.78
CA SER A 116 12.82 -2.69 -7.45
C SER A 116 12.48 -1.24 -7.10
N LEU A 117 11.26 -0.99 -6.64
CA LEU A 117 10.75 0.35 -6.31
C LEU A 117 10.93 0.75 -4.83
N ILE A 118 11.44 -0.15 -3.99
CA ILE A 118 11.64 0.11 -2.54
C ILE A 118 12.64 1.26 -2.33
N ASN A 119 13.71 1.32 -3.13
CA ASN A 119 14.75 2.36 -2.99
C ASN A 119 14.23 3.77 -3.30
N GLU A 120 13.07 3.87 -3.95
CA GLU A 120 12.41 5.12 -4.29
C GLU A 120 11.50 5.65 -3.18
N MET A 121 11.33 4.90 -2.07
CA MET A 121 10.51 5.33 -0.95
C MET A 121 11.07 6.60 -0.29
N ASN A 122 10.22 7.58 -0.02
CA ASN A 122 10.63 8.84 0.60
C ASN A 122 9.83 9.12 1.88
N GLY A 123 10.37 8.74 3.04
CA GLY A 123 9.75 9.02 4.34
C GLY A 123 9.80 10.51 4.68
N ILE A 124 8.80 11.02 5.41
CA ILE A 124 8.79 12.41 5.90
C ILE A 124 8.27 12.44 7.34
N ASP A 125 9.03 13.05 8.24
CA ASP A 125 8.73 13.08 9.69
C ASP A 125 7.66 14.10 10.08
N TYR A 126 7.59 15.22 9.35
CA TYR A 126 6.63 16.28 9.64
C TYR A 126 5.32 16.12 8.87
N LYS A 127 4.29 15.61 9.56
CA LYS A 127 2.90 15.66 9.10
C LYS A 127 2.09 16.46 10.12
N SER A 128 1.90 17.75 9.88
CA SER A 128 1.04 18.60 10.70
C SER A 128 -0.21 19.04 9.93
N GLY A 129 -1.29 19.36 10.64
CA GLY A 129 -2.55 19.82 10.05
C GLY A 129 -3.19 18.82 9.07
N VAL A 130 -3.57 19.29 7.89
CA VAL A 130 -4.30 18.51 6.88
C VAL A 130 -3.48 17.35 6.31
N LEU A 131 -2.15 17.47 6.25
CA LEU A 131 -1.25 16.41 5.80
C LEU A 131 -1.31 15.17 6.70
N ASN A 132 -1.37 15.35 8.02
CA ASN A 132 -1.50 14.22 8.95
C ASN A 132 -2.85 13.51 8.78
N SER A 133 -3.93 14.28 8.65
CA SER A 133 -5.26 13.72 8.40
C SER A 133 -5.31 12.94 7.09
N ILE A 134 -4.69 13.45 6.01
CA ILE A 134 -4.67 12.77 4.71
C ILE A 134 -3.81 11.51 4.76
N ALA A 135 -2.61 11.59 5.32
CA ALA A 135 -1.73 10.43 5.48
C ALA A 135 -2.37 9.35 6.36
N PHE A 136 -3.02 9.72 7.46
CA PHE A 136 -3.75 8.79 8.33
C PHE A 136 -4.93 8.14 7.59
N ASN A 137 -5.74 8.92 6.87
CA ASN A 137 -6.86 8.38 6.09
C ASN A 137 -6.38 7.46 4.95
N LEU A 138 -5.33 7.84 4.24
CA LEU A 138 -4.72 7.01 3.19
C LEU A 138 -4.14 5.73 3.80
N ARG A 139 -3.47 5.81 4.96
CA ARG A 139 -2.98 4.63 5.69
C ARG A 139 -4.12 3.69 6.08
N SER A 140 -5.20 4.20 6.67
CA SER A 140 -6.35 3.39 7.07
C SER A 140 -7.02 2.72 5.87
N VAL A 141 -7.08 3.41 4.72
CA VAL A 141 -7.58 2.78 3.50
C VAL A 141 -6.62 1.74 2.97
N ARG A 142 -5.31 2.04 2.91
CA ARG A 142 -4.26 1.12 2.40
C ARG A 142 -4.11 -0.14 3.26
N LYS A 143 -4.16 -0.02 4.59
CA LYS A 143 -4.21 -1.16 5.51
C LYS A 143 -5.45 -2.02 5.27
N GLY A 144 -6.62 -1.40 5.16
CA GLY A 144 -7.88 -2.10 4.93
C GLY A 144 -8.04 -2.72 3.53
N LEU A 145 -7.08 -2.55 2.61
CA LEU A 145 -7.10 -3.24 1.32
C LEU A 145 -6.50 -4.65 1.40
N LEU A 146 -5.61 -4.92 2.36
CA LEU A 146 -4.77 -6.14 2.36
C LEU A 146 -4.61 -6.81 3.74
N GLU A 147 -5.38 -6.40 4.74
CA GLU A 147 -5.29 -6.98 6.08
C GLU A 147 -5.91 -8.38 6.11
N SER A 148 -5.19 -9.39 6.57
CA SER A 148 -5.67 -10.78 6.56
C SER A 148 -6.67 -11.12 7.67
N SER A 149 -7.09 -10.17 8.51
CA SER A 149 -8.05 -10.40 9.58
C SER A 149 -9.49 -10.59 9.06
N TYR A 150 -9.64 -10.94 7.78
CA TYR A 150 -10.91 -11.15 7.13
C TYR A 150 -11.30 -12.62 7.26
N GLU A 151 -12.48 -12.83 7.82
CA GLU A 151 -12.99 -14.18 8.14
C GLU A 151 -13.30 -14.99 6.87
N SER A 152 -13.39 -14.34 5.70
CA SER A 152 -13.62 -15.02 4.42
C SER A 152 -13.10 -14.22 3.21
N TYR A 153 -12.97 -14.91 2.07
CA TYR A 153 -12.67 -14.31 0.76
C TYR A 153 -13.65 -13.20 0.39
N ASP A 154 -14.95 -13.38 0.66
CA ASP A 154 -15.97 -12.38 0.37
C ASP A 154 -15.85 -11.14 1.28
N ASP A 155 -15.48 -11.34 2.55
CA ASP A 155 -15.23 -10.24 3.49
C ASP A 155 -14.03 -9.39 3.04
N LEU A 156 -12.93 -10.01 2.57
CA LEU A 156 -11.79 -9.29 1.99
C LEU A 156 -12.22 -8.42 0.80
N ILE A 157 -13.03 -8.95 -0.12
CA ILE A 157 -13.50 -8.20 -1.30
C ILE A 157 -14.44 -7.06 -0.90
N GLU A 158 -15.36 -7.28 0.04
CA GLU A 158 -16.28 -6.25 0.53
C GLU A 158 -15.51 -5.11 1.23
N LYS A 159 -14.58 -5.44 2.12
CA LYS A 159 -13.75 -4.48 2.85
C LYS A 159 -12.85 -3.70 1.89
N THR A 160 -12.25 -4.37 0.90
CA THR A 160 -11.47 -3.75 -0.18
C THR A 160 -12.31 -2.73 -0.94
N ASN A 161 -13.53 -3.09 -1.36
CA ASN A 161 -14.42 -2.16 -2.05
C ASN A 161 -14.77 -0.93 -1.21
N LYS A 162 -15.10 -1.12 0.08
CA LYS A 162 -15.35 -0.01 1.01
C LYS A 162 -14.13 0.89 1.19
N ALA A 163 -12.92 0.31 1.23
CA ALA A 163 -11.67 1.04 1.30
C ALA A 163 -11.45 1.88 0.03
N ILE A 164 -11.60 1.30 -1.17
CA ILE A 164 -11.47 2.03 -2.43
C ILE A 164 -12.47 3.20 -2.50
N ASP A 165 -13.71 3.00 -2.08
CA ASP A 165 -14.72 4.06 -2.10
C ASP A 165 -14.40 5.21 -1.13
N LYS A 166 -13.67 4.94 -0.04
CA LYS A 166 -13.09 5.98 0.83
C LYS A 166 -11.94 6.71 0.14
N VAL A 167 -11.07 6.01 -0.59
CA VAL A 167 -9.98 6.61 -1.38
C VAL A 167 -10.48 7.47 -2.55
N VAL A 168 -11.57 7.09 -3.22
CA VAL A 168 -12.21 7.92 -4.26
C VAL A 168 -12.70 9.27 -3.71
N LYS A 169 -12.91 9.39 -2.39
CA LYS A 169 -13.22 10.66 -1.72
C LYS A 169 -11.98 11.48 -1.34
N THR A 170 -10.78 10.86 -1.33
CA THR A 170 -9.49 11.48 -1.01
C THR A 170 -9.00 12.54 -2.03
N PRO A 171 -9.26 12.44 -3.36
CA PRO A 171 -9.02 13.52 -4.31
C PRO A 171 -9.53 14.89 -3.85
N LYS A 172 -10.68 14.95 -3.16
CA LYS A 172 -11.20 16.22 -2.59
C LYS A 172 -10.28 16.83 -1.53
N LYS A 173 -9.53 16.01 -0.80
CA LYS A 173 -8.56 16.45 0.21
C LYS A 173 -7.17 16.71 -0.41
N LEU A 174 -6.81 15.99 -1.48
CA LEU A 174 -5.59 16.23 -2.27
C LEU A 174 -5.63 17.55 -3.01
N ILE A 175 -6.80 17.91 -3.56
CA ILE A 175 -7.10 19.22 -4.12
C ILE A 175 -6.71 20.34 -3.14
N TRP A 176 -6.96 20.17 -1.83
CA TRP A 176 -6.58 21.18 -0.82
C TRP A 176 -5.08 21.30 -0.55
N LEU A 177 -4.26 20.32 -0.97
CA LEU A 177 -2.81 20.29 -0.76
C LEU A 177 -1.98 20.76 -1.98
N THR A 178 -2.56 20.79 -3.18
CA THR A 178 -1.82 21.16 -4.41
C THR A 178 -1.52 22.67 -4.52
N GLY A 179 -2.04 23.49 -3.62
CA GLY A 179 -1.68 24.91 -3.53
C GLY A 179 -0.35 25.15 -2.82
N ASN A 180 0.80 24.96 -3.47
CA ASN A 180 2.11 25.49 -3.05
C ASN A 180 2.42 25.39 -1.53
N ASN A 181 2.36 24.19 -0.94
CA ASN A 181 2.57 23.95 0.51
C ASN A 181 1.63 24.71 1.45
N ARG A 182 0.57 25.33 0.94
CA ARG A 182 -0.51 25.95 1.71
C ARG A 182 -1.75 25.10 1.56
N THR A 183 -2.39 24.80 2.69
CA THR A 183 -3.74 24.23 2.67
C THR A 183 -4.67 25.30 2.09
N ILE A 184 -5.29 25.04 0.93
CA ILE A 184 -6.32 25.93 0.38
C ILE A 184 -7.65 25.57 1.08
N PRO A 185 -8.23 26.46 1.91
CA PRO A 185 -9.37 26.14 2.76
C PRO A 185 -10.69 25.96 2.00
N ASN A 186 -10.75 26.35 0.72
CA ASN A 186 -11.94 26.29 -0.13
C ASN A 186 -11.74 25.33 -1.31
N ARG A 187 -12.74 24.45 -1.53
CA ARG A 187 -12.75 23.46 -2.63
C ARG A 187 -12.77 24.09 -4.03
N TYR A 188 -13.42 25.24 -4.21
CA TYR A 188 -13.52 25.88 -5.53
C TYR A 188 -12.18 26.51 -5.94
N ASP A 189 -11.55 27.25 -5.04
CA ASP A 189 -10.25 27.89 -5.27
C ASP A 189 -9.17 26.84 -5.60
N ALA A 190 -9.21 25.71 -4.89
CA ALA A 190 -8.29 24.60 -5.11
C ALA A 190 -8.50 23.86 -6.45
N LEU A 191 -9.74 23.86 -6.98
CA LEU A 191 -10.03 23.33 -8.32
C LEU A 191 -9.55 24.27 -9.42
N GLU A 192 -9.64 25.59 -9.23
CA GLU A 192 -9.11 26.57 -10.19
C GLU A 192 -7.58 26.48 -10.26
N SER A 193 -6.87 26.39 -9.12
CA SER A 193 -5.40 26.23 -9.13
C SER A 193 -4.93 24.97 -9.85
N LEU A 194 -5.73 23.89 -9.87
CA LEU A 194 -5.38 22.68 -10.60
C LEU A 194 -5.52 22.82 -12.12
N LYS A 195 -6.45 23.65 -12.60
CA LYS A 195 -6.60 23.97 -14.03
C LYS A 195 -5.45 24.82 -14.58
N GLU A 196 -4.67 25.46 -13.71
CA GLU A 196 -3.47 26.19 -14.11
C GLU A 196 -2.24 25.29 -14.17
N ILE A 197 -2.28 24.11 -13.51
CA ILE A 197 -1.18 23.13 -13.46
C ILE A 197 -1.30 22.09 -14.58
N PHE A 198 -2.51 21.79 -15.05
CA PHE A 198 -2.84 20.81 -16.09
C PHE A 198 -3.58 21.46 -17.25
#